data_AF-A0A2L2XWA2-F1
#
_entry.id   AF-A0A2L2XWA2-F1
#
_cell.length_a   1.000
_cell.length_b   1.000
_cell.length_c   1.000
_cell.angle_alpha   90.00
_cell.angle_beta   90.00
_cell.angle_gamma   90.00
#
_symmetry.space_group_name_H-M   'P 1'
#
loop_
_entity.id
_entity.type
_entity.pdbx_description
1 polymer ?
#
loop_
_entity_poly.entity_id
_entity_poly.type
_entity_poly.pdbx_seq_one_letter_code
_entity_poly.pdbx_strand_id
1 'polypeptide(L)'
;YWQVVKDNPSDFTGWTYLLHFIETEKNIEAAREAFQAFFKHYPYCYGYWKKYADMEKNLNNFDAAQKIFEEGTSAIPLSVDLWIHYINFYKTQQNGKDDSEENIKMLFKRALSAAGREFRSDRLWDLYVGWLEENKNLKEVTSAYDELLTIPTQLYCHHFEKFGKHVKKNIPREILSTDEFLELRKEVVSILKNDSMVGDDAEDDDKGISKEVESAPGMDIDDAPPGLEPGGTDIEKDMMSTEETDLMKKKIIERRKTLYKKNEIEVGKRWSFEEAVSVFLCLTLIFKPVLAKKKKSKQRINAAMISRFFLI
;
A
#
# COMPACT_ATOMS: atom_id res chain seq x y z
N TYR A 1 10.30 17.24 -39.44
CA TYR A 1 9.60 17.27 -38.14
C TYR A 1 10.23 18.23 -37.12
N TRP A 2 11.56 18.25 -36.94
CA TRP A 2 12.24 19.19 -36.03
C TRP A 2 11.93 20.68 -36.27
N GLN A 3 11.81 21.12 -37.52
CA GLN A 3 11.48 22.51 -37.83
C GLN A 3 10.12 22.93 -37.25
N VAL A 4 9.12 22.05 -37.32
CA VAL A 4 7.75 22.33 -36.84
C VAL A 4 7.74 22.61 -35.34
N VAL A 5 8.47 21.80 -34.56
CA VAL A 5 8.55 21.96 -33.10
C VAL A 5 9.48 23.10 -32.68
N LYS A 6 10.46 23.47 -33.51
CA LYS A 6 11.30 24.66 -33.28
C LYS A 6 10.54 25.96 -33.56
N ASP A 7 9.73 25.98 -34.61
CA ASP A 7 8.90 27.13 -34.99
C ASP A 7 7.73 27.32 -34.01
N ASN A 8 7.16 26.22 -33.50
CA ASN A 8 6.12 26.26 -32.48
C ASN A 8 6.34 25.19 -31.38
N PRO A 9 7.15 25.48 -30.36
CA PRO A 9 7.41 24.54 -29.26
C PRO A 9 6.16 24.21 -28.42
N SER A 10 5.11 25.03 -28.51
CA SER A 10 3.83 24.80 -27.84
C SER A 10 2.89 23.88 -28.63
N ASP A 11 3.30 23.38 -29.81
CA ASP A 11 2.53 22.42 -30.59
C ASP A 11 2.75 20.98 -30.10
N PHE A 12 1.95 20.56 -29.13
CA PHE A 12 1.97 19.19 -28.62
C PHE A 12 1.81 18.16 -29.74
N THR A 13 0.93 18.40 -30.72
CA THR A 13 0.71 17.46 -31.83
C THR A 13 1.98 17.32 -32.68
N GLY A 14 2.65 18.42 -32.99
CA GLY A 14 3.94 18.42 -33.67
C GLY A 14 4.99 17.56 -32.95
N TRP A 15 5.08 17.68 -31.62
CA TRP A 15 5.97 16.84 -30.80
C TRP A 15 5.60 15.36 -30.85
N THR A 16 4.30 15.03 -30.76
CA THR A 16 3.87 13.62 -30.81
C THR A 16 4.22 12.94 -32.13
N TYR A 17 4.09 13.65 -33.26
CA TYR A 17 4.49 13.15 -34.57
C TYR A 17 6.01 13.00 -34.69
N LEU A 18 6.78 13.96 -34.16
CA LEU A 18 8.25 13.88 -34.15
C LEU A 18 8.73 12.65 -33.39
N LEU A 19 8.22 12.43 -32.17
CA LEU A 19 8.61 11.30 -31.34
C LEU A 19 8.24 9.96 -32.00
N HIS A 20 7.04 9.85 -32.56
CA HIS A 20 6.60 8.65 -33.28
C HIS A 20 7.46 8.36 -34.53
N PHE A 21 7.82 9.40 -35.27
CA PHE A 21 8.69 9.28 -36.43
C PHE A 21 10.08 8.76 -36.05
N ILE A 22 10.69 9.34 -35.01
CA ILE A 22 12.03 8.94 -34.56
C ILE A 22 12.04 7.53 -33.96
N GLU A 23 10.98 7.13 -33.24
CA GLU A 23 10.79 5.74 -32.79
C GLU A 23 10.84 4.75 -33.97
N THR A 24 10.35 5.15 -35.14
CA THR A 24 10.33 4.32 -36.36
C THR A 24 11.68 4.28 -37.07
N GLU A 25 12.43 5.39 -37.09
CA GLU A 25 13.75 5.48 -37.74
C GLU A 25 14.86 4.72 -37.01
N LYS A 26 14.63 4.28 -35.77
CA LYS A 26 15.62 3.58 -34.91
C LYS A 26 16.94 4.33 -34.69
N ASN A 27 16.97 5.64 -34.92
CA ASN A 27 18.12 6.48 -34.58
C ASN A 27 18.05 6.86 -33.09
N ILE A 28 18.83 6.16 -32.27
CA ILE A 28 18.79 6.29 -30.80
C ILE A 28 19.27 7.66 -30.33
N GLU A 29 20.30 8.23 -30.95
CA GLU A 29 20.82 9.54 -30.54
C GLU A 29 19.81 10.65 -30.84
N ALA A 30 19.21 10.62 -32.03
CA ALA A 30 18.14 11.55 -32.39
C ALA A 30 16.92 11.38 -31.46
N ALA A 31 16.62 10.14 -31.03
CA ALA A 31 15.54 9.86 -30.09
C ALA A 31 15.80 10.50 -28.73
N ARG A 32 16.99 10.31 -28.16
CA ARG A 32 17.40 10.92 -26.88
C ARG A 32 17.30 12.43 -26.93
N GLU A 33 17.79 13.07 -27.99
CA GLU A 33 17.70 14.52 -28.17
C GLU A 33 16.24 15.00 -28.25
N ALA A 34 15.40 14.29 -29.01
CA ALA A 34 13.99 14.62 -29.16
C ALA A 34 13.20 14.48 -27.85
N PHE A 35 13.43 13.41 -27.07
CA PHE A 35 12.82 13.24 -25.76
C PHE A 35 13.26 14.33 -24.78
N GLN A 36 14.57 14.62 -24.70
CA GLN A 36 15.07 15.69 -23.84
C GLN A 36 14.49 17.06 -24.22
N ALA A 37 14.41 17.37 -25.51
CA ALA A 37 13.80 18.61 -26.00
C ALA A 37 12.29 18.66 -25.66
N PHE A 38 11.59 17.54 -25.80
CA PHE A 38 10.18 17.43 -25.45
C PHE A 38 9.94 17.68 -23.95
N PHE A 39 10.71 17.08 -23.05
CA PHE A 39 10.53 17.24 -21.61
C PHE A 39 10.84 18.65 -21.10
N LYS A 40 11.65 19.45 -21.81
CA LYS A 40 11.82 20.88 -21.49
C LYS A 40 10.50 21.66 -21.63
N HIS A 41 9.59 21.21 -22.48
CA HIS A 41 8.31 21.87 -22.72
C HIS A 41 7.13 21.15 -22.05
N TYR A 42 7.18 19.82 -21.98
CA TYR A 42 6.10 18.96 -21.45
C TYR A 42 6.62 17.97 -20.39
N PRO A 43 7.19 18.48 -19.28
CA PRO A 43 7.74 17.61 -18.23
C PRO A 43 6.66 16.77 -17.55
N TYR A 44 5.39 17.20 -17.55
CA TYR A 44 4.29 16.53 -16.84
C TYR A 44 3.63 15.38 -17.60
N CYS A 45 4.13 15.02 -18.79
CA CYS A 45 3.58 13.92 -19.56
C CYS A 45 4.26 12.59 -19.21
N TYR A 46 3.88 11.98 -18.08
CA TYR A 46 4.48 10.74 -17.55
C TYR A 46 4.55 9.59 -18.57
N GLY A 47 3.56 9.48 -19.47
CA GLY A 47 3.54 8.43 -20.50
C GLY A 47 4.75 8.47 -21.44
N TYR A 48 5.32 9.66 -21.69
CA TYR A 48 6.53 9.79 -22.50
C TYR A 48 7.80 9.48 -21.71
N TRP A 49 7.85 9.80 -20.41
CA TRP A 49 8.94 9.36 -19.53
C TRP A 49 9.04 7.83 -19.51
N LYS A 50 7.90 7.14 -19.36
CA LYS A 50 7.83 5.68 -19.46
C LYS A 50 8.32 5.18 -20.81
N LYS A 51 7.84 5.75 -21.93
CA LYS A 51 8.29 5.35 -23.28
C LYS A 51 9.79 5.51 -23.46
N TYR A 52 10.36 6.61 -22.96
CA TYR A 52 11.80 6.87 -23.08
C TYR A 52 12.62 5.86 -22.25
N ALA A 53 12.19 5.58 -21.02
CA ALA A 53 12.83 4.56 -20.18
C ALA A 53 12.69 3.14 -20.78
N ASP A 54 11.53 2.79 -21.33
CA ASP A 54 11.30 1.51 -22.01
C ASP A 54 12.17 1.37 -23.27
N MET A 55 12.41 2.46 -24.00
CA MET A 55 13.33 2.48 -25.15
C MET A 55 14.75 2.12 -24.72
N GLU A 56 15.30 2.77 -23.68
CA GLU A 56 16.63 2.44 -23.15
C GLU A 56 16.70 1.02 -22.58
N LYS A 57 15.64 0.57 -21.90
CA LYS A 57 15.51 -0.80 -21.41
C LYS A 57 15.58 -1.83 -22.55
N ASN A 58 14.89 -1.57 -23.66
CA ASN A 58 14.90 -2.45 -24.84
C ASN A 58 16.28 -2.51 -25.54
N LEU A 59 17.12 -1.51 -25.30
CA LEU A 59 18.53 -1.49 -25.73
C LEU A 59 19.47 -2.13 -24.71
N ASN A 60 18.94 -2.70 -23.62
CA ASN A 60 19.68 -3.22 -22.46
C ASN A 60 20.50 -2.16 -21.70
N ASN A 61 20.18 -0.87 -21.86
CA ASN A 61 20.81 0.23 -21.14
C ASN A 61 20.07 0.50 -19.82
N PHE A 62 20.15 -0.44 -18.87
CA PHE A 62 19.37 -0.39 -17.63
C PHE A 62 19.72 0.82 -16.74
N ASP A 63 20.99 1.21 -16.66
CA ASP A 63 21.42 2.38 -15.89
C ASP A 63 20.85 3.68 -16.48
N ALA A 64 20.79 3.79 -17.81
CA ALA A 64 20.19 4.92 -18.49
C ALA A 64 18.67 4.97 -18.25
N ALA A 65 17.99 3.83 -18.36
CA ALA A 65 16.56 3.72 -18.06
C ALA A 65 16.26 4.12 -16.60
N GLN A 66 17.09 3.69 -15.64
CA GLN A 66 16.97 4.09 -14.24
C GLN A 66 17.12 5.61 -14.08
N LYS A 67 18.12 6.22 -14.72
CA LYS A 67 18.33 7.67 -14.68
C LYS A 67 17.12 8.43 -15.24
N ILE A 68 16.51 7.94 -16.31
CA ILE A 68 15.30 8.54 -16.90
C ILE A 68 14.12 8.48 -15.92
N PHE A 69 13.94 7.38 -15.19
CA PHE A 69 12.92 7.29 -14.14
C PHE A 69 13.20 8.25 -12.98
N GLU A 70 14.45 8.39 -12.53
CA GLU A 70 14.83 9.35 -11.49
C GLU A 70 14.59 10.81 -11.92
N GLU A 71 14.94 11.17 -13.16
CA GLU A 71 14.65 12.48 -13.74
C GLU A 71 13.14 12.72 -13.85
N GLY A 72 12.39 11.72 -14.33
CA GLY A 72 10.94 11.82 -14.48
C GLY A 72 10.20 11.94 -13.15
N THR A 73 10.60 11.17 -12.13
CA THR A 73 10.00 11.25 -10.78
C THR A 73 10.40 12.52 -10.05
N SER A 74 11.56 13.09 -10.34
CA SER A 74 11.94 14.43 -9.86
C SER A 74 11.12 15.53 -10.55
N ALA A 75 10.79 15.36 -11.84
CA ALA A 75 9.97 16.30 -12.59
C ALA A 75 8.47 16.20 -12.24
N ILE A 76 7.96 15.00 -11.95
CA ILE A 76 6.56 14.71 -11.63
C ILE A 76 6.44 13.82 -10.37
N PRO A 77 6.75 14.33 -9.17
CA PRO A 77 6.76 13.52 -7.96
C PRO A 77 5.38 12.97 -7.57
N LEU A 78 4.28 13.61 -7.97
CA LEU A 78 2.91 13.17 -7.65
C LEU A 78 2.36 12.11 -8.62
N SER A 79 3.08 11.78 -9.68
CA SER A 79 2.59 10.83 -10.68
C SER A 79 2.67 9.39 -10.19
N VAL A 80 1.59 8.91 -9.60
CA VAL A 80 1.41 7.53 -9.10
C VAL A 80 1.81 6.48 -10.15
N ASP A 81 1.35 6.64 -11.40
CA ASP A 81 1.67 5.72 -12.50
C ASP A 81 3.17 5.67 -12.83
N LEU A 82 3.87 6.79 -12.72
CA LEU A 82 5.30 6.86 -13.02
C LEU A 82 6.10 6.11 -11.96
N TRP A 83 5.76 6.29 -10.68
CA TRP A 83 6.34 5.53 -9.57
C TRP A 83 6.09 4.03 -9.72
N ILE A 84 4.86 3.61 -10.05
CA ILE A 84 4.54 2.20 -10.29
C ILE A 84 5.39 1.62 -11.42
N HIS A 85 5.57 2.35 -12.52
CA HIS A 85 6.44 1.91 -13.62
C HIS A 85 7.90 1.81 -13.18
N TYR A 86 8.40 2.78 -12.41
CA TYR A 86 9.76 2.76 -11.91
C TYR A 86 10.00 1.58 -10.95
N ILE A 87 9.12 1.37 -9.98
CA ILE A 87 9.18 0.25 -9.03
C ILE A 87 9.20 -1.08 -9.77
N ASN A 88 8.29 -1.28 -10.74
CA ASN A 88 8.24 -2.52 -11.51
C ASN A 88 9.52 -2.73 -12.34
N PHE A 89 10.03 -1.67 -12.97
CA PHE A 89 11.32 -1.73 -13.65
C PHE A 89 12.43 -2.16 -12.68
N TYR A 90 12.54 -1.52 -11.53
CA TYR A 90 13.58 -1.78 -10.54
C TYR A 90 13.47 -3.21 -9.96
N LYS A 91 12.25 -3.68 -9.63
CA LYS A 91 11.99 -5.08 -9.21
C LYS A 91 12.51 -6.08 -10.25
N THR A 92 12.27 -5.84 -11.54
CA THR A 92 12.75 -6.76 -12.60
C THR A 92 14.26 -6.77 -12.75
N GLN A 93 14.93 -5.65 -12.47
CA GLN A 93 16.40 -5.52 -12.59
C GLN A 93 17.16 -6.12 -11.40
N GLN A 94 16.55 -6.10 -10.21
CA GLN A 94 17.20 -6.56 -8.97
C GLN A 94 16.90 -8.01 -8.62
N ASN A 95 16.14 -8.73 -9.45
CA ASN A 95 15.80 -10.12 -9.19
C ASN A 95 17.07 -10.99 -9.11
N GLY A 96 17.40 -11.49 -7.92
CA GLY A 96 18.59 -12.33 -7.66
C GLY A 96 19.82 -11.64 -7.06
N LYS A 97 19.69 -10.41 -6.53
CA LYS A 97 20.77 -9.75 -5.77
C LYS A 97 20.47 -9.69 -4.27
N ASP A 98 21.48 -9.86 -3.43
CA ASP A 98 21.33 -9.92 -1.96
C ASP A 98 20.80 -8.61 -1.35
N ASP A 99 21.21 -7.44 -1.86
CA ASP A 99 20.73 -6.12 -1.40
C ASP A 99 19.43 -5.65 -2.08
N SER A 100 18.72 -6.53 -2.80
CA SER A 100 17.57 -6.13 -3.60
C SER A 100 16.38 -5.68 -2.76
N GLU A 101 16.11 -6.33 -1.62
CA GLU A 101 14.91 -6.07 -0.81
C GLU A 101 14.92 -4.67 -0.19
N GLU A 102 16.00 -4.28 0.49
CA GLU A 102 16.10 -2.97 1.15
C GLU A 102 16.07 -1.82 0.13
N ASN A 103 16.72 -1.99 -1.03
CA ASN A 103 16.68 -0.99 -2.09
C ASN A 103 15.27 -0.81 -2.68
N ILE A 104 14.55 -1.91 -2.91
CA ILE A 104 13.14 -1.85 -3.35
C ILE A 104 12.28 -1.19 -2.27
N LYS A 105 12.51 -1.51 -0.99
CA LYS A 105 11.81 -0.90 0.15
C LYS A 105 12.03 0.60 0.22
N MET A 106 13.27 1.06 0.09
CA MET A 106 13.60 2.48 0.03
C MET A 106 12.90 3.18 -1.14
N LEU A 107 12.82 2.53 -2.30
CA LEU A 107 12.11 3.07 -3.45
C LEU A 107 10.59 3.19 -3.19
N PHE A 108 9.96 2.19 -2.58
CA PHE A 108 8.56 2.28 -2.15
C PHE A 108 8.34 3.42 -1.16
N LYS A 109 9.19 3.56 -0.13
CA LYS A 109 9.10 4.65 0.84
C LYS A 109 9.20 6.03 0.17
N ARG A 110 10.10 6.19 -0.81
CA ARG A 110 10.21 7.42 -1.61
C ARG A 110 8.92 7.69 -2.39
N ALA A 111 8.38 6.67 -3.07
CA ALA A 111 7.14 6.79 -3.83
C ALA A 111 5.93 7.15 -2.95
N LEU A 112 5.79 6.52 -1.79
CA LEU A 112 4.70 6.78 -0.84
C LEU A 112 4.81 8.16 -0.19
N SER A 113 6.03 8.58 0.16
CA SER A 113 6.28 9.94 0.67
C SER A 113 5.91 11.01 -0.37
N ALA A 114 6.18 10.75 -1.65
CA ALA A 114 5.89 11.69 -2.73
C ALA A 114 4.41 11.69 -3.17
N ALA A 115 3.84 10.51 -3.48
CA ALA A 115 2.54 10.36 -4.13
C ALA A 115 1.53 9.49 -3.34
N GLY A 116 1.89 9.00 -2.15
CA GLY A 116 1.03 8.11 -1.36
C GLY A 116 -0.20 8.78 -0.75
N ARG A 117 -0.24 10.12 -0.73
CA ARG A 117 -1.39 10.92 -0.25
C ARG A 117 -2.35 11.35 -1.36
N GLU A 118 -2.04 11.00 -2.60
CA GLU A 118 -2.93 11.26 -3.74
C GLU A 118 -4.23 10.49 -3.61
N PHE A 119 -5.34 11.10 -4.00
CA PHE A 119 -6.66 10.47 -3.89
C PHE A 119 -6.75 9.16 -4.71
N ARG A 120 -5.99 9.05 -5.80
CA ARG A 120 -5.92 7.85 -6.67
C ARG A 120 -4.65 7.02 -6.47
N SER A 121 -4.03 7.11 -5.30
CA SER A 121 -2.82 6.35 -4.95
C SER A 121 -3.07 4.86 -4.65
N ASP A 122 -4.33 4.39 -4.74
CA ASP A 122 -4.74 3.04 -4.34
C ASP A 122 -3.86 1.94 -4.95
N ARG A 123 -3.53 2.06 -6.24
CA ARG A 123 -2.67 1.08 -6.94
C ARG A 123 -1.23 1.03 -6.43
N LEU A 124 -0.70 2.16 -5.94
CA LEU A 124 0.65 2.22 -5.37
C LEU A 124 0.68 1.55 -4.00
N TRP A 125 -0.34 1.80 -3.17
CA TRP A 125 -0.51 1.13 -1.89
C TRP A 125 -0.71 -0.38 -2.05
N ASP A 126 -1.58 -0.80 -2.98
CA ASP A 126 -1.78 -2.22 -3.30
C ASP A 126 -0.48 -2.91 -3.73
N LEU A 127 0.33 -2.23 -4.55
CA LEU A 127 1.62 -2.76 -4.98
C LEU A 127 2.61 -2.89 -3.81
N TYR A 128 2.62 -1.92 -2.88
CA TYR A 128 3.48 -1.96 -1.71
C TYR A 128 3.08 -3.05 -0.72
N VAL A 129 1.78 -3.12 -0.37
CA VAL A 129 1.24 -4.15 0.51
C VAL A 129 1.46 -5.54 -0.08
N GLY A 130 1.20 -5.73 -1.37
CA GLY A 130 1.46 -7.01 -2.05
C GLY A 130 2.93 -7.43 -1.98
N TRP A 131 3.86 -6.48 -2.16
CA TRP A 131 5.29 -6.75 -2.00
C TRP A 131 5.68 -7.12 -0.56
N LEU A 132 5.11 -6.47 0.45
CA LEU A 132 5.32 -6.83 1.86
C LEU A 132 4.77 -8.22 2.20
N GLU A 133 3.61 -8.58 1.64
CA GLU A 133 3.03 -9.91 1.78
C GLU A 133 3.88 -11.00 1.10
N GLU A 134 4.42 -10.72 -0.09
CA GLU A 134 5.37 -11.60 -0.81
C GLU A 134 6.61 -11.90 0.06
N ASN A 135 7.14 -10.89 0.76
CA ASN A 135 8.31 -11.04 1.64
C ASN A 135 7.98 -11.52 3.06
N LYS A 136 6.71 -11.85 3.37
CA LYS A 136 6.25 -12.30 4.69
C LYS A 136 6.49 -11.28 5.83
N ASN A 137 6.61 -9.99 5.51
CA ASN A 137 6.81 -8.91 6.48
C ASN A 137 5.46 -8.46 7.09
N LEU A 138 4.76 -9.38 7.77
CA LEU A 138 3.36 -9.20 8.18
C LEU A 138 3.11 -8.03 9.15
N LYS A 139 4.09 -7.70 10.01
CA LYS A 139 4.02 -6.51 10.88
C LYS A 139 4.05 -5.21 10.08
N GLU A 140 4.87 -5.17 9.04
CA GLU A 140 4.95 -4.01 8.15
C GLU A 140 3.71 -3.89 7.29
N VAL A 141 3.09 -5.01 6.88
CA VAL A 141 1.77 -4.99 6.22
C VAL A 141 0.74 -4.29 7.10
N THR A 142 0.68 -4.64 8.39
CA THR A 142 -0.22 -3.97 9.35
C THR A 142 0.11 -2.48 9.49
N SER A 143 1.39 -2.13 9.61
CA SER A 143 1.81 -0.73 9.68
C SER A 143 1.45 0.06 8.42
N ALA A 144 1.54 -0.55 7.24
CA ALA A 144 1.15 0.06 5.98
C ALA A 144 -0.36 0.30 5.91
N TYR A 145 -1.18 -0.66 6.39
CA TYR A 145 -2.62 -0.44 6.54
C TYR A 145 -2.96 0.63 7.57
N ASP A 146 -2.25 0.68 8.71
CA ASP A 146 -2.46 1.69 9.74
C ASP A 146 -2.23 3.10 9.18
N GLU A 147 -1.23 3.28 8.30
CA GLU A 147 -1.05 4.54 7.56
C GLU A 147 -2.15 4.77 6.52
N LEU A 148 -2.39 3.80 5.63
CA LEU A 148 -3.35 3.89 4.53
C LEU A 148 -4.78 4.20 4.99
N LEU A 149 -5.22 3.61 6.11
CA LEU A 149 -6.55 3.84 6.67
C LEU A 149 -6.78 5.27 7.17
N THR A 150 -5.72 6.08 7.29
CA THR A 150 -5.79 7.50 7.64
C THR A 150 -5.71 8.44 6.43
N ILE A 151 -5.49 7.90 5.23
CA ILE A 151 -5.34 8.67 4.00
C ILE A 151 -6.64 8.60 3.20
N PRO A 152 -7.22 9.74 2.79
CA PRO A 152 -8.43 9.75 2.00
C PRO A 152 -8.13 9.35 0.56
N THR A 153 -8.38 8.09 0.21
CA THR A 153 -8.24 7.56 -1.14
C THR A 153 -9.59 7.20 -1.76
N GLN A 154 -9.62 6.96 -3.08
CA GLN A 154 -10.83 6.62 -3.81
C GLN A 154 -11.41 5.27 -3.36
N LEU A 155 -10.55 4.29 -3.08
CA LEU A 155 -10.95 2.94 -2.68
C LEU A 155 -10.75 2.66 -1.17
N TYR A 156 -10.89 3.69 -0.33
CA TYR A 156 -10.71 3.60 1.12
C TYR A 156 -11.50 2.46 1.79
N CYS A 157 -12.71 2.17 1.32
CA CYS A 157 -13.54 1.06 1.80
C CYS A 157 -12.93 -0.31 1.48
N HIS A 158 -12.41 -0.48 0.26
CA HIS A 158 -11.75 -1.72 -0.18
C HIS A 158 -10.46 -1.99 0.61
N HIS A 159 -9.71 -0.94 0.94
CA HIS A 159 -8.53 -1.06 1.79
C HIS A 159 -8.87 -1.57 3.19
N PHE A 160 -9.97 -1.10 3.77
CA PHE A 160 -10.45 -1.59 5.06
C PHE A 160 -10.93 -3.04 4.99
N GLU A 161 -11.60 -3.45 3.91
CA GLU A 161 -11.96 -4.85 3.69
C GLU A 161 -10.73 -5.76 3.57
N LYS A 162 -9.71 -5.33 2.83
CA LYS A 162 -8.44 -6.05 2.69
C LYS A 162 -7.70 -6.16 4.02
N PHE A 163 -7.64 -5.08 4.80
CA PHE A 163 -7.11 -5.12 6.16
C PHE A 163 -7.84 -6.16 7.03
N GLY A 164 -9.17 -6.19 6.98
CA GLY A 164 -9.97 -7.20 7.69
C GLY A 164 -9.64 -8.62 7.26
N LYS A 165 -9.38 -8.86 5.97
CA LYS A 165 -8.92 -10.16 5.44
C LYS A 165 -7.53 -10.52 5.94
N HIS A 166 -6.58 -9.58 5.95
CA HIS A 166 -5.23 -9.75 6.51
C HIS A 166 -5.27 -10.17 7.98
N VAL A 167 -6.05 -9.48 8.81
CA VAL A 167 -6.19 -9.81 10.24
C VAL A 167 -6.84 -11.18 10.46
N LYS A 168 -7.85 -11.54 9.66
CA LYS A 168 -8.51 -12.84 9.77
C LYS A 168 -7.60 -14.01 9.36
N LYS A 169 -6.80 -13.82 8.31
CA LYS A 169 -5.91 -14.84 7.74
C LYS A 169 -4.72 -15.16 8.64
N ASN A 170 -4.17 -14.16 9.34
CA ASN A 170 -2.90 -14.28 10.06
C ASN A 170 -3.07 -14.35 11.59
N ILE A 171 -1.99 -14.73 12.29
CA ILE A 171 -1.97 -14.83 13.75
C ILE A 171 -1.71 -13.44 14.37
N PRO A 172 -2.47 -12.99 15.37
CA PRO A 172 -2.29 -11.67 16.00
C PRO A 172 -0.84 -11.34 16.43
N ARG A 173 -0.08 -12.32 16.92
CA ARG A 173 1.33 -12.16 17.33
C ARG A 173 2.27 -11.84 16.17
N GLU A 174 1.96 -12.29 14.96
CA GLU A 174 2.80 -12.09 13.77
C GLU A 174 2.51 -10.77 13.06
N ILE A 175 1.33 -10.21 13.25
CA ILE A 175 0.89 -8.98 12.58
C ILE A 175 1.02 -7.73 13.44
N LEU A 176 1.13 -7.85 14.77
CA LEU A 176 1.25 -6.72 15.71
C LEU A 176 2.69 -6.55 16.24
N SER A 177 2.98 -5.37 16.77
CA SER A 177 4.16 -5.16 17.61
C SER A 177 4.02 -5.91 18.94
N THR A 178 5.15 -6.22 19.60
CA THR A 178 5.13 -6.92 20.89
C THR A 178 4.33 -6.13 21.94
N ASP A 179 4.53 -4.82 21.99
CA ASP A 179 3.89 -3.95 22.98
C ASP A 179 2.38 -3.90 22.76
N GLU A 180 1.96 -3.67 21.50
CA GLU A 180 0.55 -3.63 21.14
C GLU A 180 -0.13 -4.98 21.39
N PHE A 181 0.52 -6.09 21.03
CA PHE A 181 -0.02 -7.42 21.27
C PHE A 181 -0.26 -7.69 22.76
N LEU A 182 0.71 -7.36 23.63
CA LEU A 182 0.59 -7.56 25.07
C LEU A 182 -0.50 -6.69 25.68
N GLU A 183 -0.65 -5.45 25.22
CA GLU A 183 -1.72 -4.54 25.65
C GLU A 183 -3.11 -5.09 25.28
N LEU A 184 -3.31 -5.47 24.00
CA LEU A 184 -4.59 -6.04 23.56
C LEU A 184 -4.88 -7.37 24.26
N ARG A 185 -3.87 -8.23 24.47
CA ARG A 185 -4.06 -9.52 25.13
C ARG A 185 -4.53 -9.34 26.57
N LYS A 186 -3.97 -8.37 27.30
CA LYS A 186 -4.42 -8.02 28.67
C LYS A 186 -5.89 -7.58 28.68
N GLU A 187 -6.28 -6.73 27.72
CA GLU A 187 -7.68 -6.29 27.57
C GLU A 187 -8.61 -7.49 27.30
N VAL A 188 -8.25 -8.36 26.35
CA VAL A 188 -9.03 -9.53 25.96
C VAL A 188 -9.19 -10.54 27.11
N VAL A 189 -8.11 -10.86 27.83
CA VAL A 189 -8.16 -11.77 28.98
C VAL A 189 -9.04 -11.18 30.09
N SER A 190 -8.99 -9.87 30.31
CA SER A 190 -9.88 -9.22 31.28
C SER A 190 -11.36 -9.35 30.88
N ILE A 191 -11.68 -9.23 29.60
CA ILE A 191 -13.05 -9.39 29.09
C ILE A 191 -13.54 -10.82 29.32
N LEU A 192 -12.75 -11.83 28.95
CA LEU A 192 -13.12 -13.24 29.11
C LEU A 192 -13.32 -13.63 30.58
N LYS A 193 -12.48 -13.11 31.49
CA LYS A 193 -12.65 -13.32 32.94
C LYS A 193 -13.94 -12.71 33.46
N ASN A 194 -14.29 -11.50 33.01
CA ASN A 194 -15.51 -10.84 33.43
C ASN A 194 -16.75 -11.57 32.90
N ASP A 195 -16.72 -12.09 31.67
CA ASP A 195 -17.82 -12.87 31.10
C ASP A 195 -18.05 -14.19 31.85
N SER A 196 -16.96 -14.76 32.40
CA SER A 196 -17.00 -15.98 33.22
C SER A 196 -17.56 -15.75 34.63
N MET A 197 -17.45 -14.53 35.18
CA MET A 197 -17.92 -14.18 36.53
C MET A 197 -19.38 -13.71 36.55
N VAL A 198 -20.01 -13.45 35.40
CA VAL A 198 -21.43 -13.05 35.29
C VAL A 198 -22.36 -14.28 35.15
N GLY A 199 -21.81 -15.50 35.15
CA GLY A 199 -22.54 -16.76 34.94
C GLY A 199 -22.96 -17.54 36.19
N ASP A 200 -22.51 -17.17 37.39
CA ASP A 200 -22.65 -18.01 38.62
C ASP A 200 -23.59 -17.44 39.70
N ASP A 201 -24.37 -16.39 39.42
CA ASP A 201 -25.43 -15.93 40.33
C ASP A 201 -26.78 -16.62 40.01
N ALA A 202 -26.84 -17.94 40.21
CA ALA A 202 -28.11 -18.66 40.38
C ALA A 202 -27.96 -19.88 41.29
N GLU A 203 -28.62 -19.78 42.45
CA GLU A 203 -29.02 -20.85 43.38
C GLU A 203 -28.00 -21.28 44.46
N ASP A 204 -27.98 -20.49 45.54
CA ASP A 204 -27.81 -21.01 46.91
C ASP A 204 -29.21 -21.27 47.50
N ASP A 205 -29.56 -22.56 47.73
CA ASP A 205 -30.44 -23.05 48.80
C ASP A 205 -30.70 -24.57 48.62
N ASP A 206 -30.12 -25.42 49.47
CA ASP A 206 -30.87 -26.30 50.41
C ASP A 206 -30.00 -27.41 51.02
N LYS A 207 -30.35 -27.75 52.27
CA LYS A 207 -29.65 -28.51 53.30
C LYS A 207 -29.45 -30.01 53.03
N GLY A 208 -28.26 -30.47 53.39
CA GLY A 208 -28.03 -31.51 54.41
C GLY A 208 -28.41 -32.97 54.12
N ILE A 209 -27.43 -33.88 54.19
CA ILE A 209 -27.37 -34.98 55.18
C ILE A 209 -26.04 -35.74 55.06
N SER A 210 -25.46 -35.96 56.23
CA SER A 210 -24.27 -36.74 56.58
C SER A 210 -24.23 -38.18 56.06
N LYS A 211 -23.03 -38.66 55.69
CA LYS A 211 -22.60 -40.02 56.05
C LYS A 211 -21.08 -40.12 56.15
N GLU A 212 -20.66 -40.43 57.36
CA GLU A 212 -19.33 -40.89 57.76
C GLU A 212 -18.95 -42.18 57.01
N VAL A 213 -17.68 -42.32 56.63
CA VAL A 213 -16.97 -43.60 56.76
C VAL A 213 -15.55 -43.32 57.24
N GLU A 214 -15.20 -43.99 58.32
CA GLU A 214 -13.96 -43.93 59.08
C GLU A 214 -12.72 -44.46 58.34
N SER A 215 -11.57 -44.10 58.91
CA SER A 215 -10.19 -44.35 58.53
C SER A 215 -9.75 -45.82 58.46
N ALA A 216 -8.67 -46.09 57.72
CA ALA A 216 -7.57 -46.91 58.24
C ALA A 216 -6.20 -46.58 57.58
N PRO A 217 -5.07 -46.79 58.27
CA PRO A 217 -3.81 -46.06 58.07
C PRO A 217 -2.56 -46.94 57.75
N GLY A 218 -1.54 -46.32 57.15
CA GLY A 218 -0.11 -46.62 57.41
C GLY A 218 0.63 -47.57 56.46
N MET A 219 1.67 -47.04 55.80
CA MET A 219 3.01 -47.67 55.69
C MET A 219 4.01 -46.62 55.17
N ASP A 220 4.84 -46.11 56.09
CA ASP A 220 6.13 -45.47 55.78
C ASP A 220 7.14 -46.53 55.33
N ILE A 221 8.04 -46.19 54.41
CA ILE A 221 9.48 -46.52 54.40
C ILE A 221 10.14 -45.68 53.29
N ASP A 222 11.17 -44.94 53.71
CA ASP A 222 12.15 -44.21 52.92
C ASP A 222 12.81 -45.06 51.82
N ASP A 223 12.96 -44.52 50.61
CA ASP A 223 14.25 -44.55 49.90
C ASP A 223 14.24 -43.59 48.70
N ALA A 224 14.88 -42.43 48.86
CA ALA A 224 15.27 -41.59 47.75
C ALA A 224 16.74 -41.89 47.42
N PRO A 225 17.08 -42.20 46.15
CA PRO A 225 18.40 -41.91 45.62
C PRO A 225 18.35 -40.74 44.63
N PRO A 226 19.46 -39.99 44.53
CA PRO A 226 19.46 -38.61 44.08
C PRO A 226 19.74 -38.47 42.58
N GLY A 227 19.01 -37.55 41.95
CA GLY A 227 19.39 -36.95 40.68
C GLY A 227 18.67 -37.52 39.47
N LEU A 228 17.74 -36.72 38.93
CA LEU A 228 17.56 -36.41 37.50
C LEU A 228 16.26 -35.60 37.34
N GLU A 229 16.35 -34.28 37.56
CA GLU A 229 15.63 -33.32 36.73
C GLU A 229 16.69 -32.63 35.85
N PRO A 230 16.38 -32.11 34.64
CA PRO A 230 15.06 -31.59 34.24
C PRO A 230 14.63 -31.95 32.81
N GLY A 231 13.33 -32.09 32.57
CA GLY A 231 12.85 -32.37 31.22
C GLY A 231 11.35 -32.27 31.01
N GLY A 232 10.64 -31.50 31.83
CA GLY A 232 9.27 -31.09 31.54
C GLY A 232 9.31 -29.91 30.57
N THR A 233 9.10 -30.17 29.29
CA THR A 233 8.94 -29.13 28.27
C THR A 233 7.79 -28.19 28.63
N ASP A 234 8.12 -26.96 29.02
CA ASP A 234 7.24 -25.79 29.07
C ASP A 234 6.75 -25.41 27.64
N ILE A 235 6.05 -26.31 26.95
CA ILE A 235 5.54 -26.07 25.59
C ILE A 235 4.01 -25.91 25.58
N GLU A 236 3.30 -26.26 26.65
CA GLU A 236 1.83 -26.20 26.69
C GLU A 236 1.24 -24.85 27.17
N LYS A 237 2.07 -23.85 27.51
CA LYS A 237 1.61 -22.55 28.06
C LYS A 237 1.46 -21.42 27.03
N ASP A 238 1.79 -21.64 25.75
CA ASP A 238 1.89 -20.55 24.74
C ASP A 238 0.90 -20.64 23.56
N MET A 239 -0.02 -21.63 23.53
CA MET A 239 -1.15 -21.60 22.59
C MET A 239 -2.31 -20.83 23.20
N MET A 240 -2.54 -19.61 22.72
CA MET A 240 -3.78 -18.87 22.96
C MET A 240 -4.99 -19.74 22.56
N SER A 241 -6.06 -19.70 23.38
CA SER A 241 -7.31 -20.36 23.01
C SER A 241 -7.82 -19.82 21.67
N THR A 242 -8.53 -20.65 20.90
CA THR A 242 -9.22 -20.22 19.67
C THR A 242 -10.15 -19.03 19.93
N GLU A 243 -10.85 -19.05 21.06
CA GLU A 243 -11.72 -17.94 21.49
C GLU A 243 -10.93 -16.65 21.78
N GLU A 244 -9.81 -16.76 22.49
CA GLU A 244 -8.91 -15.62 22.77
C GLU A 244 -8.36 -15.03 21.46
N THR A 245 -7.97 -15.88 20.53
CA THR A 245 -7.46 -15.48 19.21
C THR A 245 -8.51 -14.77 18.37
N ASP A 246 -9.75 -15.27 18.35
CA ASP A 246 -10.85 -14.67 17.62
C ASP A 246 -11.27 -13.33 18.21
N LEU A 247 -11.31 -13.22 19.54
CA LEU A 247 -11.60 -11.96 20.22
C LEU A 247 -10.49 -10.93 19.99
N MET A 248 -9.23 -11.34 19.98
CA MET A 248 -8.10 -10.49 19.58
C MET A 248 -8.26 -9.96 18.16
N LYS A 249 -8.56 -10.82 17.18
CA LYS A 249 -8.80 -10.41 15.78
C LYS A 249 -9.95 -9.40 15.66
N LYS A 250 -11.05 -9.63 16.39
CA LYS A 250 -12.18 -8.68 16.45
C LYS A 250 -11.74 -7.33 17.01
N LYS A 251 -11.00 -7.31 18.11
CA LYS A 251 -10.50 -6.07 18.75
C LYS A 251 -9.53 -5.29 17.87
N ILE A 252 -8.64 -5.97 17.14
CA ILE A 252 -7.74 -5.33 16.16
C ILE A 252 -8.56 -4.57 15.11
N ILE A 253 -9.54 -5.25 14.50
CA ILE A 253 -10.41 -4.64 13.49
C ILE A 253 -11.24 -3.49 14.08
N GLU A 254 -11.77 -3.66 15.30
CA GLU A 254 -12.54 -2.63 16.00
C GLU A 254 -11.73 -1.35 16.25
N ARG A 255 -10.49 -1.48 16.76
CA ARG A 255 -9.58 -0.33 16.98
C ARG A 255 -9.37 0.46 15.67
N ARG A 256 -9.09 -0.22 14.56
CA ARG A 256 -8.86 0.42 13.25
C ARG A 256 -10.14 0.94 12.59
N LYS A 257 -11.31 0.37 12.91
CA LYS A 257 -12.61 0.87 12.40
C LYS A 257 -12.86 2.32 12.79
N THR A 258 -12.35 2.76 13.94
CA THR A 258 -12.43 4.15 14.37
C THR A 258 -11.61 5.09 13.47
N LEU A 259 -10.43 4.66 13.02
CA LEU A 259 -9.61 5.40 12.05
C LEU A 259 -10.31 5.45 10.69
N TYR A 260 -10.79 4.31 10.22
CA TYR A 260 -11.56 4.19 8.97
C TYR A 260 -12.76 5.15 8.93
N LYS A 261 -13.58 5.20 9.99
CA LYS A 261 -14.74 6.10 10.06
C LYS A 261 -14.36 7.59 9.99
N LYS A 262 -13.25 7.97 10.62
CA LYS A 262 -12.73 9.34 10.53
C LYS A 262 -12.30 9.66 9.10
N ASN A 263 -11.59 8.74 8.46
CA ASN A 263 -11.15 8.89 7.08
C ASN A 263 -12.31 8.93 6.09
N GLU A 264 -13.35 8.11 6.28
CA GLU A 264 -14.58 8.10 5.48
C GLU A 264 -15.26 9.49 5.44
N ILE A 265 -15.28 10.19 6.58
CA ILE A 265 -15.79 11.57 6.65
C ILE A 265 -14.91 12.51 5.81
N GLU A 266 -13.58 12.40 5.89
CA GLU A 266 -12.66 13.22 5.11
C GLU A 266 -12.75 12.94 3.59
N VAL A 267 -12.91 11.68 3.21
CA VAL A 267 -13.19 11.28 1.82
C VAL A 267 -14.50 11.92 1.34
N GLY A 268 -15.56 11.84 2.15
CA GLY A 268 -16.85 12.44 1.82
C GLY A 268 -16.78 13.94 1.55
N LYS A 269 -15.91 14.69 2.25
CA LYS A 269 -15.69 16.13 2.00
C LYS A 269 -15.04 16.41 0.64
N ARG A 270 -14.22 15.49 0.12
CA ARG A 270 -13.43 15.67 -1.12
C ARG A 270 -14.07 15.02 -2.34
N TRP A 271 -14.93 14.03 -2.13
CA TRP A 271 -15.45 13.15 -3.17
C TRP A 271 -15.97 13.88 -4.41
N SER A 272 -16.84 14.87 -4.23
CA SER A 272 -17.42 15.62 -5.36
C SER A 272 -16.39 16.39 -6.17
N PHE A 273 -15.35 16.91 -5.52
CA PHE A 273 -14.28 17.66 -6.19
C PHE A 273 -13.37 16.71 -6.98
N GLU A 274 -12.98 15.58 -6.37
CA GLU A 274 -12.10 14.58 -7.00
C GLU A 274 -12.76 13.89 -8.20
N GLU A 275 -14.06 13.62 -8.11
CA GLU A 275 -14.85 13.09 -9.23
C GLU A 275 -14.99 14.13 -10.35
N ALA A 276 -15.20 15.40 -10.01
CA ALA A 276 -15.25 16.47 -11.02
C ALA A 276 -13.91 16.62 -11.77
N VAL A 277 -12.78 16.47 -11.07
CA VAL A 277 -11.44 16.44 -11.69
C VAL A 277 -11.31 15.25 -12.64
N SER A 278 -11.79 14.07 -12.25
CA SER A 278 -11.82 12.87 -13.11
C SER A 278 -12.57 13.12 -14.41
N VAL A 279 -13.80 13.64 -14.29
CA VAL A 279 -14.70 13.87 -15.42
C VAL A 279 -14.16 14.99 -16.31
N PHE A 280 -13.56 16.03 -15.74
CA PHE A 280 -12.97 17.11 -16.50
C PHE A 280 -11.72 16.69 -17.27
N LEU A 281 -10.84 15.88 -16.67
CA LEU A 281 -9.69 15.27 -17.37
C LEU A 281 -10.17 14.33 -18.49
N CYS A 282 -11.16 13.49 -18.21
CA CYS A 282 -11.74 12.57 -19.19
C CYS A 282 -12.39 13.32 -20.37
N LEU A 283 -13.20 14.35 -20.09
CA LEU A 283 -13.82 15.17 -21.14
C LEU A 283 -12.80 16.02 -21.90
N THR A 284 -11.81 16.61 -21.24
CA THR A 284 -10.80 17.42 -21.96
C THR A 284 -9.85 16.58 -22.79
N LEU A 285 -9.51 15.36 -22.39
CA LEU A 285 -8.67 14.44 -23.19
C LEU A 285 -9.45 13.75 -24.32
N ILE A 286 -10.73 13.39 -24.10
CA ILE A 286 -11.55 12.71 -25.12
C ILE A 286 -12.21 13.69 -26.10
N PHE A 287 -12.68 14.87 -25.66
CA PHE A 287 -13.43 15.80 -26.53
C PHE A 287 -12.60 16.92 -27.17
N LYS A 288 -11.41 17.30 -26.66
CA LYS A 288 -10.57 18.30 -27.35
C LYS A 288 -10.15 17.87 -28.77
N PRO A 289 -9.78 16.61 -29.07
CA PRO A 289 -9.47 16.20 -30.43
C PRO A 289 -10.72 16.19 -31.34
N VAL A 290 -11.91 15.96 -30.79
CA VAL A 290 -13.18 15.92 -31.54
C VAL A 290 -13.69 17.33 -31.86
N LEU A 291 -13.52 18.29 -30.94
CA LEU A 291 -13.91 19.69 -31.14
C LEU A 291 -12.88 20.49 -31.96
N ALA A 292 -11.59 20.13 -31.91
CA ALA A 292 -10.55 20.73 -32.75
C ALA A 292 -10.77 20.46 -34.26
N LYS A 293 -11.42 19.35 -34.62
CA LYS A 293 -11.83 19.06 -36.00
C LYS A 293 -13.03 19.89 -36.49
N LYS A 294 -13.80 20.51 -35.59
CA LYS A 294 -15.01 21.32 -35.95
C LYS A 294 -14.84 22.83 -35.87
N LYS A 295 -13.76 23.36 -35.26
CA LYS A 295 -13.53 24.82 -35.18
C LYS A 295 -12.25 25.27 -35.92
N LYS A 296 -12.23 25.09 -37.25
CA LYS A 296 -11.53 26.04 -38.16
C LYS A 296 -12.42 27.27 -38.36
N SER A 297 -12.70 28.01 -37.30
CA SER A 297 -13.03 29.44 -37.37
C SER A 297 -13.16 30.01 -35.96
N LYS A 298 -12.32 31.02 -35.68
CA LYS A 298 -12.40 31.98 -34.58
C LYS A 298 -12.50 31.40 -33.16
N GLN A 299 -11.36 31.23 -32.52
CA GLN A 299 -10.96 32.00 -31.32
C GLN A 299 -9.63 31.45 -30.79
N ARG A 300 -8.66 32.36 -30.60
CA ARG A 300 -7.43 32.09 -29.87
C ARG A 300 -7.80 31.73 -28.43
N ILE A 301 -7.75 30.45 -28.09
CA ILE A 301 -7.76 29.99 -26.70
C ILE A 301 -6.30 29.79 -26.31
N ASN A 302 -5.82 30.62 -25.39
CA ASN A 302 -4.45 30.62 -24.88
C ASN A 302 -4.04 29.22 -24.39
N ALA A 303 -3.02 28.65 -25.03
CA ALA A 303 -2.40 27.37 -24.65
C ALA A 303 -1.79 27.39 -23.22
N ALA A 304 -1.61 28.57 -22.63
CA ALA A 304 -1.13 28.77 -21.27
C ALA A 304 -2.06 28.20 -20.17
N MET A 305 -3.33 27.90 -20.48
CA MET A 305 -4.24 27.30 -19.50
C MET A 305 -4.09 25.76 -19.42
N ILE A 306 -3.41 25.11 -20.37
CA ILE A 306 -3.22 23.64 -20.35
C ILE A 306 -2.00 23.25 -19.51
N SER A 307 -0.95 24.07 -19.48
CA SER A 307 0.23 23.82 -18.62
C SER A 307 -0.01 24.04 -17.12
N ARG A 308 -1.14 24.65 -16.72
CA ARG A 308 -1.49 24.90 -15.32
C ARG A 308 -2.37 23.83 -14.67
N PHE A 309 -2.81 22.81 -15.42
CA PHE A 309 -3.83 21.85 -14.96
C PHE A 309 -3.33 20.41 -14.75
N PHE A 310 -2.04 20.15 -14.94
CA PHE A 310 -1.40 18.86 -14.58
C PHE A 310 -0.80 18.87 -13.16
N LEU A 311 -1.15 19.86 -12.34
CA LEU A 311 -0.50 20.17 -11.05
C LEU A 311 -1.50 20.32 -9.89
N ILE A 312 -2.67 19.68 -9.98
CA ILE A 312 -3.60 19.55 -8.85
C ILE A 312 -3.93 18.08 -8.69
#